data_AF-A0A5D0HY03-F1
#
_entry.id   AF-A0A5D0HY03-F1
#
_cell.length_a   1.000
_cell.length_b   1.000
_cell.length_c   1.000
_cell.angle_alpha   90.00
_cell.angle_beta   90.00
_cell.angle_gamma   90.00
#
_symmetry.space_group_name_H-M   'P 1'
#
loop_
_entity.id
_entity.type
_entity.pdbx_description
1 polymer ?
#
loop_
_entity_poly.entity_id
_entity_poly.type
_entity_poly.pdbx_seq_one_letter_code
_entity_poly.pdbx_strand_id
1 'polypeptide(L)'
;MHFLPEELDNYVVAHSENEPELLQQLNRETYQKVLQPRMLSGHYQGRVLSIISKLINPKNILEIGTYTGYSALCLAEGMQKNGVLHTIDV
;
A
#
# COMPACT_ATOMS: atom_id res chain seq x y z
N MET A 1 -16.14 6.52 1.86
CA MET A 1 -17.14 6.43 2.96
C MET A 1 -16.38 6.83 4.21
N HIS A 2 -16.69 7.97 4.83
CA HIS A 2 -15.97 8.45 6.00
C HIS A 2 -16.59 7.83 7.25
N PHE A 3 -16.01 6.72 7.70
CA PHE A 3 -16.44 6.01 8.92
C PHE A 3 -15.88 6.64 10.20
N LEU A 4 -14.83 7.46 10.05
CA LEU A 4 -14.19 8.21 11.13
C LEU A 4 -14.31 9.71 10.86
N PRO A 5 -14.37 10.54 11.91
CA PRO A 5 -14.14 11.98 11.79
C PRO A 5 -12.84 12.27 11.05
N GLU A 6 -12.86 13.25 10.15
CA GLU A 6 -11.71 13.65 9.34
C GLU A 6 -10.50 14.05 10.20
N GLU A 7 -10.74 14.70 11.34
CA GLU A 7 -9.69 15.07 12.29
C GLU A 7 -8.95 13.86 12.85
N LEU A 8 -9.65 12.74 13.09
CA LEU A 8 -9.02 11.51 13.58
C LEU A 8 -8.24 10.82 12.47
N ASP A 9 -8.75 10.81 11.24
CA ASP A 9 -8.04 10.25 10.09
C ASP A 9 -6.73 11.02 9.83
N ASN A 10 -6.82 12.35 9.80
CA ASN A 10 -5.65 13.23 9.65
C ASN A 10 -4.64 13.02 10.78
N TYR A 11 -5.12 12.88 12.03
CA TYR A 11 -4.25 12.60 13.17
C TYR A 11 -3.50 11.27 13.00
N VAL A 12 -4.21 10.20 12.64
CA VAL A 12 -3.62 8.87 12.46
C VAL A 12 -2.58 8.88 11.34
N VAL A 13 -2.88 9.51 10.21
CA VAL A 13 -1.95 9.64 9.08
C VAL A 13 -0.70 10.43 9.47
N ALA A 14 -0.88 11.57 10.15
CA ALA A 14 0.22 12.43 10.57
C ALA A 14 1.15 11.81 11.63
N HIS A 15 0.65 10.83 12.39
CA HIS A 15 1.41 10.12 13.43
C HIS A 15 1.78 8.68 13.04
N SER A 16 1.59 8.31 11.78
CA SER A 16 2.06 7.05 11.21
C SER A 16 3.38 7.24 10.47
N GLU A 17 4.05 6.15 10.11
CA GLU A 17 5.26 6.21 9.28
C GLU A 17 4.96 6.92 7.95
N ASN A 18 5.86 7.81 7.50
CA ASN A 18 5.67 8.54 6.26
C ASN A 18 5.58 7.62 5.04
N GLU A 19 4.82 8.04 4.03
CA GLU A 19 4.74 7.35 2.74
C GLU A 19 6.11 7.47 2.02
N PRO A 20 6.75 6.36 1.61
CA PRO A 20 7.95 6.42 0.78
C PRO A 20 7.73 7.23 -0.50
N GLU A 21 8.77 7.90 -0.98
CA GLU A 21 8.67 8.79 -2.14
C GLU A 21 8.08 8.09 -3.39
N LEU A 22 8.50 6.86 -3.67
CA LEU A 22 7.96 6.06 -4.78
C LEU A 22 6.45 5.84 -4.65
N LEU A 23 5.98 5.58 -3.43
CA LEU A 23 4.56 5.37 -3.14
C LEU A 23 3.77 6.68 -3.26
N GLN A 24 4.33 7.82 -2.82
CA GLN A 24 3.73 9.14 -3.05
C GLN A 24 3.57 9.45 -4.54
N GLN A 25 4.61 9.16 -5.33
CA GLN A 25 4.59 9.36 -6.79
C GLN A 25 3.54 8.48 -7.45
N LEU A 26 3.49 7.19 -7.10
CA LEU A 26 2.50 6.25 -7.61
C LEU A 26 1.07 6.63 -7.21
N ASN A 27 0.87 7.06 -5.97
CA ASN A 27 -0.41 7.54 -5.48
C ASN A 27 -0.88 8.75 -6.31
N ARG A 28 -0.03 9.77 -6.44
CA ARG A 28 -0.31 10.93 -7.29
C ARG A 28 -0.62 10.55 -8.73
N GLU A 29 0.16 9.67 -9.34
CA GLU A 29 -0.04 9.24 -10.72
C GLU A 29 -1.36 8.47 -10.88
N THR A 30 -1.70 7.60 -9.92
CA THR A 30 -2.97 6.88 -9.90
C THR A 30 -4.16 7.84 -9.90
N TYR A 31 -4.12 8.87 -9.03
CA TYR A 31 -5.16 9.91 -8.97
C TYR A 31 -5.26 10.76 -10.24
N GLN A 32 -4.16 10.94 -10.97
CA GLN A 32 -4.13 11.75 -12.18
C GLN A 32 -4.58 10.99 -13.43
N LYS A 33 -4.33 9.68 -13.49
CA LYS A 33 -4.42 8.91 -14.75
C LYS A 33 -5.45 7.79 -14.74
N VAL A 34 -5.93 7.35 -13.58
CA VAL A 34 -6.81 6.17 -13.49
C VAL A 34 -8.23 6.59 -13.13
N LEU A 35 -9.22 5.91 -13.73
CA LEU A 35 -10.64 6.26 -13.60
C LEU A 35 -11.18 6.14 -12.17
N GLN A 36 -10.68 5.17 -11.39
CA GLN A 36 -11.19 4.86 -10.05
C GLN A 36 -10.08 4.90 -8.98
N PRO A 37 -9.38 6.04 -8.80
CA PRO A 37 -8.14 6.09 -8.02
C PRO A 37 -8.34 5.79 -6.53
N ARG A 38 -9.57 5.95 -6.03
CA ARG A 38 -9.99 5.57 -4.67
C ARG A 38 -9.91 4.07 -4.38
N MET A 39 -9.66 3.22 -5.38
CA MET A 39 -9.42 1.78 -5.19
C MET A 39 -8.02 1.47 -4.66
N LEU A 40 -7.13 2.47 -4.60
CA LEU A 40 -5.81 2.36 -3.98
C LEU A 40 -5.93 2.10 -2.48
N SER A 41 -5.07 1.24 -1.91
CA SER A 41 -5.00 1.02 -0.46
C SER A 41 -4.66 2.30 0.32
N GLY A 42 -3.87 3.19 -0.28
CA GLY A 42 -3.47 4.47 0.32
C GLY A 42 -2.41 4.36 1.42
N HIS A 43 -1.98 5.52 1.90
CA HIS A 43 -0.81 5.69 2.77
C HIS A 43 -0.86 4.83 4.03
N TYR A 44 -1.85 5.07 4.91
CA TYR A 44 -1.94 4.39 6.20
C TYR A 44 -1.99 2.86 6.06
N GLN A 45 -2.90 2.34 5.23
CA GLN A 45 -3.03 0.90 5.01
C GLN A 45 -1.76 0.29 4.41
N GLY A 46 -1.10 0.99 3.47
CA GLY A 46 0.19 0.57 2.92
C GLY A 46 1.27 0.39 3.99
N ARG A 47 1.36 1.33 4.95
CA ARG A 47 2.33 1.18 6.05
C ARG A 47 2.03 -0.02 6.93
N VAL A 48 0.76 -0.28 7.22
CA VAL A 48 0.35 -1.49 7.97
C VAL A 48 0.77 -2.75 7.22
N LEU A 49 0.55 -2.83 5.90
CA LEU A 49 0.98 -3.97 5.08
C LEU A 49 2.50 -4.15 5.09
N SER A 50 3.26 -3.05 5.01
CA SER A 50 4.72 -3.08 5.11
C SER A 50 5.20 -3.62 6.46
N ILE A 51 4.59 -3.18 7.57
CA ILE A 51 4.89 -3.69 8.91
C ILE A 51 4.64 -5.20 8.98
N ILE A 52 3.48 -5.66 8.50
CA ILE A 52 3.13 -7.09 8.49
C ILE A 52 4.17 -7.87 7.68
N SER A 53 4.52 -7.41 6.48
CA SER A 53 5.51 -8.08 5.64
C SER A 53 6.88 -8.14 6.31
N LYS A 54 7.36 -7.03 6.90
CA LYS A 54 8.66 -6.98 7.58
C LYS A 54 8.72 -7.89 8.80
N LEU A 55 7.63 -8.00 9.55
CA LEU A 55 7.54 -8.91 10.71
C LEU A 55 7.54 -10.38 10.29
N ILE A 56 6.84 -10.72 9.21
CA ILE A 56 6.76 -12.10 8.71
C ILE A 56 8.02 -12.51 7.95
N ASN A 57 8.68 -11.56 7.28
CA ASN A 57 9.81 -11.78 6.38
C ASN A 57 9.54 -12.90 5.34
N PRO A 58 8.47 -12.78 4.52
CA PRO A 58 7.98 -13.88 3.70
C PRO A 58 8.91 -14.19 2.52
N LYS A 59 8.92 -15.46 2.11
CA LYS A 59 9.51 -15.90 0.83
C LYS A 59 8.51 -15.84 -0.33
N ASN A 60 7.22 -16.07 -0.08
CA ASN A 60 6.21 -16.03 -1.12
C ASN A 60 5.00 -15.24 -0.62
N ILE A 61 4.46 -14.36 -1.47
CA ILE A 61 3.23 -13.61 -1.22
C ILE A 61 2.30 -13.82 -2.41
N LEU A 62 1.02 -14.04 -2.13
CA LEU A 62 -0.04 -14.00 -3.14
C LEU A 62 -0.96 -12.83 -2.83
N GLU A 63 -1.06 -11.90 -3.77
CA GLU A 63 -1.97 -10.75 -3.77
C GLU A 63 -3.07 -10.98 -4.81
N ILE A 64 -4.32 -10.70 -4.43
CA ILE A 64 -5.48 -10.77 -5.31
C ILE A 64 -6.01 -9.35 -5.45
N GLY A 65 -5.89 -8.79 -6.65
CA GLY A 65 -6.06 -7.36 -6.96
C GLY A 65 -4.71 -6.64 -6.97
N THR A 66 -4.15 -6.43 -8.17
CA THR A 66 -2.92 -5.66 -8.40
C THR A 66 -3.21 -4.17 -8.48
N TYR A 67 -4.24 -3.80 -9.24
CA TYR A 67 -4.54 -2.43 -9.64
C TYR A 67 -3.29 -1.68 -10.13
N THR A 68 -2.92 -0.57 -9.49
CA THR A 68 -1.68 0.17 -9.82
C THR A 68 -0.45 -0.30 -9.04
N GLY A 69 -0.56 -1.36 -8.22
CA GLY A 69 0.56 -2.03 -7.57
C GLY A 69 1.04 -1.41 -6.25
N TYR A 70 0.26 -0.52 -5.64
CA TYR A 70 0.65 0.17 -4.40
C TYR A 70 0.82 -0.79 -3.21
N SER A 71 -0.15 -1.68 -2.97
CA SER A 71 -0.07 -2.69 -1.91
C SER A 71 1.04 -3.70 -2.19
N ALA A 72 1.24 -4.09 -3.45
CA ALA A 72 2.30 -4.98 -3.88
C ALA A 72 3.69 -4.45 -3.47
N LEU A 73 3.94 -3.17 -3.71
CA LEU A 73 5.18 -2.51 -3.29
C LEU A 73 5.34 -2.48 -1.77
N CYS A 74 4.26 -2.20 -1.02
CA CYS A 74 4.28 -2.23 0.44
C CYS A 74 4.63 -3.63 0.97
N LEU A 75 4.03 -4.66 0.40
CA LEU A 75 4.27 -6.07 0.74
C LEU A 75 5.69 -6.50 0.37
N ALA A 76 6.26 -5.97 -0.71
CA ALA A 76 7.63 -6.30 -1.12
C ALA A 76 8.70 -5.76 -0.15
N GLU A 77 8.41 -4.72 0.65
CA GLU A 77 9.40 -4.11 1.57
C GLU A 77 9.96 -5.08 2.62
N GLY A 78 9.16 -6.06 3.05
CA GLY A 78 9.57 -7.07 4.02
C GLY A 78 9.99 -8.40 3.41
N MET A 79 9.96 -8.52 2.08
CA MET A 79 10.17 -9.80 1.41
C MET A 79 11.65 -10.20 1.41
N GLN A 80 11.92 -11.51 1.47
CA GLN A 80 13.27 -12.04 1.36
C GLN A 80 13.89 -11.70 -0.01
N LYS A 81 15.24 -11.60 -0.07
CA LYS A 81 16.00 -11.20 -1.28
C LYS A 81 15.65 -11.99 -2.57
N ASN A 82 15.22 -13.23 -2.44
CA ASN A 82 14.80 -14.10 -3.55
C ASN A 82 13.35 -14.57 -3.39
N GLY A 83 12.55 -13.77 -2.70
CA GLY A 83 11.12 -14.02 -2.54
C GLY A 83 10.36 -13.68 -3.82
N VAL A 84 9.14 -14.21 -3.91
CA VAL A 84 8.25 -14.03 -5.05
C VAL A 84 6.92 -13.46 -4.59
N LEU A 85 6.53 -12.34 -5.17
CA LEU A 85 5.20 -11.77 -5.03
C LEU A 85 4.42 -12.10 -6.31
N HIS A 86 3.40 -12.94 -6.17
CA HIS A 86 2.40 -13.16 -7.21
C HIS A 86 1.25 -12.20 -6.99
N THR A 87 0.94 -11.38 -7.99
CA THR A 87 -0.26 -10.55 -7.97
C THR A 87 -1.15 -10.95 -9.15
N ILE A 88 -2.47 -10.97 -8.92
CA ILE A 88 -3.46 -11.43 -9.89
C ILE A 88 -4.53 -10.34 -10.05
N ASP A 89 -4.76 -9.93 -11.29
CA ASP A 89 -5.83 -9.00 -11.68
C ASP A 89 -6.45 -9.43 -13.02
N VAL A 90 -7.59 -8.84 -13.40
CA VAL A 90 -8.38 -9.16 -14.62
C VAL A 90 -8.03 -8.29 -15.82
#